data_AF-A0A820LKD4-F1
#
_entry.id   AF-A0A820LKD4-F1
#
_cell.length_a   1.000
_cell.length_b   1.000
_cell.length_c   1.000
_cell.angle_alpha   90.00
_cell.angle_beta   90.00
_cell.angle_gamma   90.00
#
_symmetry.space_group_name_H-M   'P 1'
#
loop_
_entity.id
_entity.type
_entity.pdbx_description
1 polymer ?
#
loop_
_entity_poly.entity_id
_entity_poly.type
_entity_poly.pdbx_seq_one_letter_code
_entity_poly.pdbx_strand_id
1 'polypeptide(L)'
;GNLTLCTNTTRNKTILNCSGDPLKQWCKNEINLCHSSLSIYNKLFFVTHSVILQTKYAQGKRLGGEDIQTVLNQAEKDEYFQFNKEFLKLPCDISIPKDLSLANHLPSVLSSITPYRTCMDVHLRINETTIAVNRQDYVNIYHTMTDLYTVYLLCRFFQRDPKSVRILFVDAHPKGNLDIFWSKLFHSYTRLGQLKEYPTIF
;
A
#
# COMPACT_ATOMS: atom_id res chain seq x y z
N GLY A 1 6.13 -3.01 23.02
CA GLY A 1 6.35 -1.74 23.72
C GLY A 1 5.88 -0.64 22.81
N ASN A 2 4.97 0.23 23.28
CA ASN A 2 4.42 1.30 22.46
C ASN A 2 5.52 2.34 22.17
N LEU A 3 5.68 2.71 20.90
CA LEU A 3 6.60 3.75 20.47
C LEU A 3 5.77 5.00 20.14
N THR A 4 6.05 6.12 20.80
CA THR A 4 5.41 7.39 20.48
C THR A 4 6.12 8.04 19.30
N LEU A 5 5.38 8.41 18.25
CA LEU A 5 5.95 8.95 17.02
C LEU A 5 5.52 10.40 16.78
N CYS A 6 6.50 11.30 16.64
CA CYS A 6 6.30 12.76 16.57
C CYS A 6 6.98 13.42 15.36
N THR A 7 7.44 12.66 14.37
CA THR A 7 8.48 13.17 13.46
C THR A 7 7.96 14.07 12.35
N ASN A 8 8.55 15.26 12.24
CA ASN A 8 8.82 15.95 10.97
C ASN A 8 10.25 15.58 10.55
N THR A 9 10.40 14.61 9.66
CA THR A 9 11.71 14.25 9.10
C THR A 9 11.91 14.99 7.78
N THR A 10 12.91 15.87 7.73
CA THR A 10 13.45 16.42 6.49
C THR A 10 14.08 15.28 5.69
N ARG A 11 13.65 15.09 4.44
CA ARG A 11 14.06 13.92 3.64
C ARG A 11 14.96 14.28 2.47
N ASN A 12 15.94 13.41 2.23
CA ASN A 12 16.72 13.37 1.01
C ASN A 12 15.86 12.93 -0.18
N LYS A 13 16.15 13.50 -1.35
CA LYS A 13 15.47 13.22 -2.61
C LYS A 13 15.58 11.73 -2.97
N THR A 14 14.44 11.06 -3.16
CA THR A 14 14.39 9.68 -3.67
C THR A 14 14.98 9.64 -5.08
N ILE A 15 15.94 8.75 -5.32
CA ILE A 15 16.54 8.58 -6.64
C ILE A 15 15.65 7.62 -7.45
N LEU A 16 15.09 8.12 -8.55
CA LEU A 16 14.19 7.36 -9.43
C LEU A 16 14.92 6.86 -10.67
N ASN A 17 14.55 5.67 -11.16
CA ASN A 17 14.96 5.19 -12.47
C ASN A 17 13.87 5.51 -13.50
N CYS A 18 14.17 6.46 -14.39
CA CYS A 18 13.26 6.91 -15.43
C CYS A 18 13.60 6.32 -16.82
N SER A 19 14.41 5.26 -16.88
CA SER A 19 14.87 4.68 -18.14
C SER A 19 13.95 3.55 -18.62
N GLY A 20 13.59 3.60 -19.91
CA GLY A 20 12.69 2.64 -20.55
C GLY A 20 11.22 2.86 -20.23
N ASP A 21 10.34 2.23 -21.01
CA ASP A 21 8.91 2.21 -20.75
C ASP A 21 8.55 1.04 -19.80
N PRO A 22 7.57 1.21 -18.89
CA PRO A 22 6.74 2.41 -18.67
C PRO A 22 7.36 3.47 -17.74
N LEU A 23 8.55 3.23 -17.19
CA LEU A 23 9.18 4.01 -16.11
C LEU A 23 9.38 5.49 -16.49
N LYS A 24 9.77 5.75 -17.74
CA LYS A 24 9.95 7.10 -18.29
C LYS A 24 8.66 7.91 -18.21
N GLN A 25 7.51 7.30 -18.45
CA GLN A 25 6.21 7.97 -18.38
C GLN A 25 5.85 8.30 -16.93
N TRP A 26 6.17 7.41 -15.99
CA TRP A 26 5.92 7.64 -14.56
C TRP A 26 6.66 8.85 -14.03
N CYS A 27 7.92 9.07 -14.44
CA CYS A 27 8.68 10.27 -14.04
C CYS A 27 8.16 11.59 -14.60
N LYS A 28 7.45 11.58 -15.74
CA LYS A 28 6.95 12.81 -16.36
C LYS A 28 5.73 13.39 -15.66
N ASN A 29 4.95 12.53 -15.02
CA ASN A 29 3.63 12.87 -14.48
C ASN A 29 3.61 12.70 -12.96
N GLU A 30 4.52 13.39 -12.26
CA GLU A 30 4.59 13.40 -10.80
C GLU A 30 3.79 14.58 -10.22
N ILE A 31 2.98 14.31 -9.20
CA ILE A 31 2.31 15.32 -8.39
C ILE A 31 2.80 15.16 -6.95
N ASN A 32 3.55 16.14 -6.46
CA ASN A 32 4.06 16.16 -5.10
C ASN A 32 3.14 16.97 -4.18
N LEU A 33 2.73 16.36 -3.08
CA LEU A 33 1.88 16.93 -2.05
C LEU A 33 2.60 16.81 -0.70
N CYS A 34 2.23 17.65 0.27
CA CYS A 34 2.74 17.54 1.65
C CYS A 34 4.28 17.56 1.75
N HIS A 35 4.94 18.50 1.06
CA HIS A 35 6.42 18.55 1.00
C HIS A 35 7.05 17.21 0.54
N SER A 36 6.41 16.52 -0.40
CA SER A 36 6.80 15.19 -0.90
C SER A 36 6.63 14.04 0.12
N SER A 37 5.84 14.25 1.18
CA SER A 37 5.39 13.14 2.04
C SER A 37 4.34 12.27 1.34
N LEU A 38 3.71 12.79 0.28
CA LEU A 38 2.84 12.08 -0.63
C LEU A 38 3.18 12.48 -2.07
N SER A 39 3.54 11.51 -2.90
CA SER A 39 3.83 11.72 -4.33
C SER A 39 2.96 10.78 -5.16
N ILE A 40 2.27 11.30 -6.17
CA ILE A 40 1.41 10.53 -7.08
C ILE A 40 2.08 10.46 -8.44
N TYR A 41 2.23 9.25 -8.99
CA TYR A 41 2.93 9.02 -10.26
C TYR A 41 1.96 8.52 -11.32
N ASN A 42 1.87 9.27 -12.42
CA ASN A 42 1.07 8.96 -13.61
C ASN A 42 -0.39 8.58 -13.32
N LYS A 43 -0.94 9.01 -12.18
CA LYS A 43 -2.28 8.64 -11.71
C LYS A 43 -2.50 7.13 -11.48
N LEU A 44 -1.41 6.36 -11.40
CA LEU A 44 -1.44 4.88 -11.28
C LEU A 44 -1.15 4.39 -9.86
N PHE A 45 -0.24 5.06 -9.15
CA PHE A 45 0.13 4.73 -7.78
C PHE A 45 0.56 5.98 -7.04
N PHE A 46 0.61 5.89 -5.72
CA PHE A 46 1.15 6.94 -4.87
C PHE A 46 2.17 6.36 -3.89
N VAL A 47 3.07 7.22 -3.45
CA VAL A 47 4.12 6.91 -2.49
C VAL A 47 3.94 7.81 -1.30
N THR A 48 4.00 7.24 -0.11
CA THR A 48 4.04 7.99 1.13
C THR A 48 5.36 7.81 1.85
N HIS A 49 5.70 8.79 2.67
CA HIS A 49 6.85 8.75 3.55
C HIS A 49 6.40 9.09 4.97
N SER A 50 6.85 8.30 5.95
CA SER A 50 6.49 8.47 7.36
C SER A 50 4.97 8.52 7.56
N VAL A 51 4.29 7.51 7.02
CA VAL A 51 2.83 7.37 7.09
C VAL A 51 2.44 6.54 8.30
N ILE A 52 1.27 6.82 8.86
CA ILE A 52 0.66 5.97 9.86
C ILE A 52 -0.56 5.28 9.25
N LEU A 53 -0.68 3.96 9.41
CA LEU A 53 -1.88 3.21 9.07
C LEU A 53 -2.66 2.87 10.34
N GLN A 54 -3.94 3.22 10.36
CA GLN A 54 -4.87 2.87 11.43
C GLN A 54 -5.76 1.71 10.97
N THR A 55 -5.31 0.49 11.22
CA THR A 55 -5.89 -0.76 10.65
C THR A 55 -7.38 -0.96 10.96
N LYS A 56 -7.87 -0.42 12.09
CA LYS A 56 -9.29 -0.46 12.47
C LYS A 56 -10.22 0.25 11.48
N TYR A 57 -9.71 1.17 10.67
CA TYR A 57 -10.48 1.90 9.65
C TYR A 57 -10.46 1.21 8.27
N ALA A 58 -9.77 0.07 8.14
CA ALA A 58 -9.93 -0.84 7.00
C ALA A 58 -11.02 -1.87 7.33
N GLN A 59 -12.24 -1.61 6.87
CA GLN A 59 -13.40 -2.44 7.14
C GLN A 59 -13.62 -3.47 6.04
N GLY A 60 -13.84 -4.71 6.41
CA GLY A 60 -14.12 -5.81 5.49
C GLY A 60 -14.69 -6.97 6.25
N LYS A 61 -15.46 -7.82 5.56
CA LYS A 61 -16.09 -8.99 6.16
C LYS A 61 -15.09 -10.10 6.45
N ARG A 62 -13.99 -10.14 5.69
CA ARG A 62 -12.91 -11.11 5.80
C ARG A 62 -11.61 -10.45 6.24
N LEU A 63 -10.69 -11.28 6.75
CA LEU A 63 -9.35 -10.85 7.09
C LEU A 63 -8.39 -11.02 5.91
N GLY A 64 -8.71 -11.94 5.00
CA GLY A 64 -7.81 -12.38 3.95
C GLY A 64 -6.81 -13.41 4.45
N GLY A 65 -6.45 -14.33 3.56
CA GLY A 65 -5.54 -15.43 3.87
C GLY A 65 -6.21 -16.64 4.52
N GLU A 66 -7.54 -16.65 4.63
CA GLU A 66 -8.32 -17.85 4.95
C GLU A 66 -8.02 -18.97 3.96
N ASP A 67 -8.15 -20.23 4.40
CA ASP A 67 -8.04 -21.37 3.49
C ASP A 67 -9.22 -21.36 2.52
N ILE A 68 -8.95 -21.56 1.22
CA ILE A 68 -9.97 -21.50 0.18
C ILE A 68 -11.15 -22.46 0.43
N GLN A 69 -10.90 -23.61 1.06
CA GLN A 69 -11.94 -24.59 1.40
C GLN A 69 -12.93 -24.06 2.45
N THR A 70 -12.51 -23.10 3.27
CA THR A 70 -13.34 -22.50 4.32
C THR A 70 -14.19 -21.32 3.85
N VAL A 71 -13.94 -20.85 2.63
CA VAL A 71 -14.58 -19.65 2.06
C VAL A 71 -15.09 -19.91 0.64
N LEU A 72 -15.44 -21.16 0.33
CA LEU A 72 -16.06 -21.53 -0.94
C LEU A 72 -17.33 -20.71 -1.19
N ASN A 73 -17.52 -20.25 -2.43
CA ASN A 73 -18.64 -19.41 -2.87
C ASN A 73 -18.75 -18.06 -2.14
N GLN A 74 -17.63 -17.55 -1.61
CA GLN A 74 -17.56 -16.20 -1.09
C GLN A 74 -17.93 -15.18 -2.16
N ALA A 75 -18.70 -14.17 -1.77
CA ALA A 75 -18.99 -13.05 -2.65
C ALA A 75 -17.72 -12.22 -2.84
N GLU A 76 -17.38 -11.90 -4.08
CA GLU A 76 -16.18 -11.13 -4.44
C GLU A 76 -16.05 -9.82 -3.64
N LYS A 77 -17.16 -9.10 -3.40
CA LYS A 77 -17.16 -7.88 -2.57
C LYS A 77 -16.62 -8.07 -1.15
N ASP A 78 -16.69 -9.28 -0.61
CA ASP A 78 -16.22 -9.62 0.74
C ASP A 78 -14.67 -9.76 0.76
N GLU A 79 -14.02 -9.79 -0.40
CA GLU A 79 -12.56 -9.89 -0.61
C GLU A 79 -11.87 -8.53 -0.68
N TYR A 80 -12.61 -7.44 -0.47
CA TYR A 80 -12.07 -6.10 -0.51
C TYR A 80 -12.34 -5.34 0.79
N PHE A 81 -11.37 -4.53 1.20
CA PHE A 81 -11.56 -3.58 2.29
C PHE A 81 -12.16 -2.27 1.78
N GLN A 82 -13.06 -1.71 2.58
CA GLN A 82 -13.46 -0.31 2.52
C GLN A 82 -12.56 0.49 3.45
N PHE A 83 -11.88 1.50 2.90
CA PHE A 83 -11.00 2.38 3.65
C PHE A 83 -11.77 3.61 4.11
N ASN A 84 -12.12 3.63 5.39
CA ASN A 84 -12.82 4.77 5.98
C ASN A 84 -11.83 5.88 6.32
N LYS A 85 -12.35 7.11 6.40
CA LYS A 85 -11.62 8.27 6.90
C LYS A 85 -10.87 7.91 8.18
N GLU A 86 -9.63 8.39 8.30
CA GLU A 86 -8.65 8.07 9.37
C GLU A 86 -7.78 6.84 9.11
N PHE A 87 -8.04 6.03 8.08
CA PHE A 87 -7.18 4.87 7.79
C PHE A 87 -5.72 5.25 7.52
N LEU A 88 -5.49 6.26 6.68
CA LEU A 88 -4.13 6.70 6.34
C LEU A 88 -3.86 8.08 6.94
N LYS A 89 -2.79 8.18 7.73
CA LYS A 89 -2.43 9.36 8.51
C LYS A 89 -1.12 9.95 8.00
N LEU A 90 -1.12 11.24 7.67
CA LEU A 90 0.06 11.97 7.16
C LEU A 90 0.42 13.17 8.04
N PRO A 91 1.68 13.66 7.99
CA PRO A 91 2.14 14.75 8.87
C PRO A 91 1.52 16.12 8.56
N CYS A 92 0.75 16.25 7.49
CA CYS A 92 0.18 17.53 7.09
C CYS A 92 -1.25 17.39 6.54
N ASP A 93 -1.93 18.53 6.47
CA ASP A 93 -3.20 18.67 5.76
C ASP A 93 -2.96 18.59 4.24
N ILE A 94 -3.72 17.74 3.56
CA ILE A 94 -3.62 17.53 2.12
C ILE A 94 -4.98 17.81 1.49
N SER A 95 -4.95 18.60 0.41
CA SER A 95 -6.06 18.75 -0.50
C SER A 95 -5.72 18.03 -1.80
N ILE A 96 -6.45 16.97 -2.10
CA ILE A 96 -6.26 16.23 -3.35
C ILE A 96 -6.94 17.01 -4.48
N PRO A 97 -6.25 17.28 -5.60
CA PRO A 97 -6.84 18.01 -6.72
C PRO A 97 -8.12 17.33 -7.23
N LYS A 98 -9.21 18.09 -7.39
CA LYS A 98 -10.53 17.55 -7.77
C LYS A 98 -10.56 16.97 -9.20
N ASP A 99 -9.67 17.44 -10.06
CA ASP A 99 -9.47 17.01 -11.44
C ASP A 99 -8.57 15.76 -11.56
N LEU A 100 -8.04 15.27 -10.43
CA LEU A 100 -7.23 14.07 -10.39
C LEU A 100 -8.11 12.83 -10.54
N SER A 101 -8.44 12.48 -11.79
CA SER A 101 -9.05 11.20 -12.12
C SER A 101 -8.03 10.08 -11.91
N LEU A 102 -8.16 9.38 -10.78
CA LEU A 102 -7.36 8.22 -10.45
C LEU A 102 -8.13 6.95 -10.82
N ALA A 103 -7.41 5.96 -11.32
CA ALA A 103 -7.98 4.67 -11.66
C ALA A 103 -8.15 3.77 -10.42
N ASN A 104 -9.03 2.77 -10.54
CA ASN A 104 -9.13 1.62 -9.63
C ASN A 104 -9.42 2.03 -8.17
N HIS A 105 -8.76 1.38 -7.21
CA HIS A 105 -9.03 1.53 -5.77
C HIS A 105 -8.31 2.73 -5.12
N LEU A 106 -7.45 3.45 -5.87
CA LEU A 106 -6.69 4.59 -5.35
C LEU A 106 -7.57 5.69 -4.74
N PRO A 107 -8.70 6.12 -5.37
CA PRO A 107 -9.59 7.11 -4.78
C PRO A 107 -10.06 6.75 -3.37
N SER A 108 -10.38 5.47 -3.13
CA SER A 108 -10.86 5.01 -1.83
C SER A 108 -9.78 5.20 -0.75
N VAL A 109 -8.55 4.73 -1.01
CA VAL A 109 -7.45 4.88 -0.04
C VAL A 109 -7.10 6.35 0.19
N LEU A 110 -7.02 7.14 -0.88
CA LEU A 110 -6.68 8.56 -0.77
C LEU A 110 -7.75 9.40 -0.07
N SER A 111 -9.03 9.05 -0.23
CA SER A 111 -10.13 9.69 0.51
C SER A 111 -10.08 9.43 2.01
N SER A 112 -9.35 8.40 2.44
CA SER A 112 -9.19 8.07 3.85
C SER A 112 -8.17 8.95 4.58
N ILE A 113 -7.38 9.71 3.81
CA ILE A 113 -6.24 10.47 4.32
C ILE A 113 -6.70 11.57 5.28
N THR A 114 -6.11 11.58 6.47
CA THR A 114 -6.24 12.69 7.41
C THR A 114 -4.89 13.05 8.04
N PRO A 115 -4.71 14.27 8.54
CA PRO A 115 -3.49 14.64 9.25
C PRO A 115 -3.41 13.92 10.61
N TYR A 116 -2.20 13.70 11.11
CA TYR A 116 -1.95 13.53 12.54
C TYR A 116 -1.33 14.82 13.11
N ARG A 117 -1.97 15.40 14.14
CA ARG A 117 -1.55 16.68 14.75
C ARG A 117 -0.78 16.51 16.05
N THR A 118 -0.91 15.33 16.66
CA THR A 118 -0.26 14.97 17.91
C THR A 118 0.53 13.69 17.69
N CYS A 119 1.48 13.43 18.59
CA CYS A 119 2.17 12.16 18.57
C CYS A 119 1.18 11.01 18.75
N MET A 120 1.42 9.92 18.05
CA MET A 120 0.57 8.73 18.10
C MET A 120 1.34 7.57 18.70
N ASP A 121 0.63 6.72 19.45
CA ASP A 121 1.16 5.45 19.93
C ASP A 121 1.17 4.45 18.79
N VAL A 122 2.38 4.09 18.37
CA VAL A 122 2.67 3.11 17.33
C VAL A 122 2.88 1.75 17.98
N HIS A 123 2.15 0.76 17.48
CA HIS A 123 2.18 -0.61 17.98
C HIS A 123 3.12 -1.49 17.14
N LEU A 124 3.24 -1.19 15.84
CA LEU A 124 4.16 -1.86 14.92
C LEU A 124 4.90 -0.82 14.08
N ARG A 125 6.22 -0.94 13.98
CA ARG A 125 7.06 -0.08 13.16
C ARG A 125 7.73 -0.89 12.05
N ILE A 126 7.53 -0.47 10.81
CA ILE A 126 8.08 -1.05 9.59
C ILE A 126 9.01 -0.01 8.96
N ASN A 127 10.31 -0.24 9.03
CA ASN A 127 11.30 0.70 8.50
C ASN A 127 11.66 0.41 7.04
N GLU A 128 11.31 -0.78 6.55
CA GLU A 128 11.61 -1.25 5.21
C GLU A 128 10.67 -0.64 4.16
N THR A 129 11.13 -0.58 2.92
CA THR A 129 10.26 -0.17 1.81
C THR A 129 9.14 -1.20 1.67
N THR A 130 7.90 -0.73 1.78
CA THR A 130 6.72 -1.59 1.68
C THR A 130 5.91 -1.18 0.47
N ILE A 131 5.58 -2.14 -0.40
CA ILE A 131 4.67 -1.94 -1.52
C ILE A 131 3.33 -2.54 -1.14
N ALA A 132 2.32 -1.68 -1.03
CA ALA A 132 0.95 -2.09 -0.83
C ALA A 132 0.33 -2.55 -2.16
N VAL A 133 -0.27 -3.74 -2.18
CA VAL A 133 -0.85 -4.36 -3.36
C VAL A 133 -2.31 -4.68 -3.07
N ASN A 134 -3.20 -4.22 -3.94
CA ASN A 134 -4.59 -4.64 -3.97
C ASN A 134 -4.75 -5.55 -5.19
N ARG A 135 -4.90 -6.86 -4.97
CA ARG A 135 -5.07 -7.82 -6.06
C ARG A 135 -6.49 -7.70 -6.57
N GLN A 136 -6.64 -7.67 -7.89
CA GLN A 136 -7.94 -7.59 -8.55
C GLN A 136 -8.31 -8.95 -9.12
N ASP A 137 -9.62 -9.23 -9.11
CA ASP A 137 -10.24 -10.43 -9.64
C ASP A 137 -9.77 -11.73 -8.97
N TYR A 138 -10.29 -12.86 -9.46
CA TYR A 138 -9.84 -14.19 -9.02
C TYR A 138 -8.32 -14.31 -9.16
N VAL A 139 -7.66 -14.64 -8.05
CA VAL A 139 -6.21 -14.81 -7.91
C VAL A 139 -5.71 -16.04 -8.70
N ASN A 140 -5.86 -15.99 -10.02
CA ASN A 140 -5.36 -16.97 -10.96
C ASN A 140 -3.92 -16.63 -11.35
N ILE A 141 -3.32 -17.50 -12.17
CA ILE A 141 -1.93 -17.33 -12.60
C ILE A 141 -1.70 -16.06 -13.41
N TYR A 142 -2.64 -15.66 -14.24
CA TYR A 142 -2.51 -14.48 -15.09
C TYR A 142 -2.46 -13.19 -14.26
N HIS A 143 -3.43 -13.00 -13.35
CA HIS A 143 -3.45 -11.83 -12.47
C HIS A 143 -2.24 -11.83 -11.53
N THR A 144 -1.89 -12.98 -10.95
CA THR A 144 -0.73 -13.07 -10.06
C THR A 144 0.57 -12.69 -10.76
N MET A 145 0.81 -13.16 -11.99
CA MET A 145 2.02 -12.81 -12.74
C MET A 145 2.05 -11.32 -13.10
N THR A 146 0.89 -10.73 -13.42
CA THR A 146 0.76 -9.31 -13.72
C THR A 146 1.06 -8.44 -12.49
N ASP A 147 0.55 -8.84 -11.32
CA ASP A 147 0.81 -8.16 -10.04
C ASP A 147 2.29 -8.24 -9.66
N LEU A 148 2.88 -9.44 -9.75
CA LEU A 148 4.31 -9.66 -9.48
C LEU A 148 5.19 -8.81 -10.40
N TYR A 149 4.87 -8.75 -11.70
CA TYR A 149 5.59 -7.94 -12.66
C TYR A 149 5.44 -6.44 -12.35
N THR A 150 4.24 -5.98 -12.01
CA THR A 150 3.98 -4.58 -11.63
C THR A 150 4.82 -4.18 -10.41
N VAL A 151 4.88 -5.02 -9.39
CA VAL A 151 5.70 -4.77 -8.19
C VAL A 151 7.19 -4.80 -8.52
N TYR A 152 7.64 -5.69 -9.40
CA TYR A 152 9.02 -5.67 -9.88
C TYR A 152 9.36 -4.37 -10.63
N LEU A 153 8.45 -3.84 -11.46
CA LEU A 153 8.63 -2.54 -12.10
C LEU A 153 8.71 -1.40 -11.09
N LEU A 154 7.91 -1.43 -10.02
CA LEU A 154 8.02 -0.45 -8.93
C LEU A 154 9.39 -0.56 -8.22
N CYS A 155 9.88 -1.77 -7.95
CA CYS A 155 11.23 -1.97 -7.40
C CYS A 155 12.29 -1.34 -8.31
N ARG A 156 12.18 -1.57 -9.63
CA ARG A 156 13.07 -0.96 -10.63
C ARG A 156 12.98 0.56 -10.65
N PHE A 157 11.77 1.11 -10.61
CA PHE A 157 11.51 2.55 -10.60
C PHE A 157 12.11 3.24 -9.37
N PHE A 158 12.00 2.63 -8.19
CA PHE A 158 12.57 3.15 -6.94
C PHE A 158 14.01 2.68 -6.65
N GLN A 159 14.65 1.99 -7.61
CA GLN A 159 16.00 1.43 -7.46
C GLN A 159 16.16 0.61 -6.17
N ARG A 160 15.17 -0.22 -5.87
CA ARG A 160 15.19 -1.15 -4.75
C ARG A 160 15.43 -2.56 -5.24
N ASP A 161 16.28 -3.27 -4.50
CA ASP A 161 16.35 -4.73 -4.61
C ASP A 161 15.01 -5.32 -4.16
N PRO A 162 14.30 -6.11 -5.00
CA PRO A 162 13.09 -6.81 -4.59
C PRO A 162 13.23 -7.54 -3.26
N LYS A 163 14.40 -8.10 -2.95
CA LYS A 163 14.67 -8.82 -1.70
C LYS A 163 14.76 -7.96 -0.45
N SER A 164 14.78 -6.63 -0.61
CA SER A 164 14.68 -5.66 0.48
C SER A 164 13.28 -5.10 0.68
N VAL A 165 12.33 -5.43 -0.21
CA VAL A 165 10.98 -4.86 -0.23
C VAL A 165 9.99 -5.80 0.45
N ARG A 166 9.14 -5.26 1.32
CA ARG A 166 8.00 -5.97 1.90
C ARG A 166 6.75 -5.73 1.06
N ILE A 167 5.88 -6.73 1.03
CA ILE A 167 4.58 -6.65 0.36
C ILE A 167 3.50 -6.58 1.42
N LEU A 168 2.58 -5.63 1.26
CA LEU A 168 1.39 -5.53 2.09
C LEU A 168 0.17 -5.75 1.19
N PHE A 169 -0.48 -6.90 1.31
CA PHE A 169 -1.78 -7.07 0.68
C PHE A 169 -2.81 -6.23 1.42
N VAL A 170 -3.43 -5.30 0.70
CA VAL A 170 -4.51 -4.42 1.20
C VAL A 170 -5.88 -4.87 0.70
N ASP A 171 -5.98 -6.13 0.29
CA ASP A 171 -7.21 -6.84 0.00
C ASP A 171 -7.49 -7.90 1.07
N ALA A 172 -8.68 -8.48 1.03
CA ALA A 172 -9.13 -9.56 1.90
C ALA A 172 -9.30 -10.88 1.12
N HIS A 173 -8.54 -11.09 0.04
CA HIS A 173 -8.62 -12.34 -0.72
C HIS A 173 -8.15 -13.53 0.12
N PRO A 174 -8.69 -14.74 -0.11
CA PRO A 174 -8.20 -15.97 0.50
C PRO A 174 -6.71 -16.24 0.23
N LYS A 175 -6.15 -17.25 0.89
CA LYS A 175 -4.79 -17.72 0.58
C LYS A 175 -4.80 -18.45 -0.77
N GLY A 176 -4.01 -17.94 -1.71
CA GLY A 176 -3.80 -18.60 -3.00
C GLY A 176 -2.56 -19.51 -2.99
N ASN A 177 -2.55 -20.54 -3.83
CA ASN A 177 -1.37 -21.40 -4.01
C ASN A 177 -0.15 -20.63 -4.55
N LEU A 178 -0.40 -19.49 -5.21
CA LEU A 178 0.62 -18.64 -5.80
C LEU A 178 1.19 -17.61 -4.82
N ASP A 179 0.65 -17.50 -3.59
CA ASP A 179 1.14 -16.58 -2.56
C ASP A 179 2.63 -16.82 -2.24
N ILE A 180 3.10 -18.06 -2.39
CA ILE A 180 4.50 -18.45 -2.17
C ILE A 180 5.49 -17.67 -3.04
N PHE A 181 5.09 -17.23 -4.24
CA PHE A 181 5.98 -16.47 -5.11
C PHE A 181 6.34 -15.10 -4.52
N TRP A 182 5.44 -14.51 -3.75
CA TRP A 182 5.69 -13.21 -3.12
C TRP A 182 6.83 -13.28 -2.10
N SER A 183 6.90 -14.33 -1.27
CA SER A 183 8.03 -14.53 -0.35
C SER A 183 9.28 -15.06 -1.04
N LYS A 184 9.16 -15.69 -2.21
CA LYS A 184 10.30 -16.13 -3.03
C LYS A 184 10.91 -15.03 -3.87
N LEU A 185 10.19 -13.98 -4.21
CA LEU A 185 10.69 -12.85 -5.02
C LEU A 185 11.04 -11.64 -4.16
N PHE A 186 10.25 -11.36 -3.12
CA PHE A 186 10.42 -10.21 -2.24
C PHE A 186 10.94 -10.62 -0.86
N HIS A 187 11.14 -9.65 0.05
CA HIS A 187 11.60 -9.93 1.41
C HIS A 187 10.59 -10.79 2.19
N SER A 188 9.33 -10.34 2.19
CA SER A 188 8.20 -11.01 2.83
C SER A 188 6.90 -10.40 2.32
N TYR A 189 5.78 -11.04 2.63
CA TYR A 189 4.45 -10.46 2.47
C TYR A 189 3.67 -10.57 3.77
N THR A 190 2.75 -9.63 3.98
CA THR A 190 1.77 -9.64 5.07
C THR A 190 0.41 -9.17 4.54
N ARG A 191 -0.65 -9.41 5.30
CA ARG A 191 -2.03 -9.07 4.93
C ARG A 191 -2.58 -8.06 5.91
N LEU A 192 -3.18 -6.98 5.40
CA LEU A 192 -3.70 -5.89 6.22
C LEU A 192 -4.71 -6.39 7.28
N GLY A 193 -5.58 -7.33 6.92
CA GLY A 193 -6.56 -7.88 7.87
C GLY A 193 -5.93 -8.64 9.03
N GLN A 194 -4.76 -9.25 8.85
CA GLN A 194 -4.01 -9.91 9.92
C GLN A 194 -3.34 -8.91 10.86
N LEU A 195 -3.05 -7.70 10.38
CA LEU A 195 -2.46 -6.63 11.17
C LEU A 195 -3.47 -5.85 12.01
N LYS A 196 -4.76 -6.21 11.99
CA LYS A 196 -5.81 -5.57 12.80
C LYS A 196 -5.57 -5.68 14.31
N GLU A 197 -4.72 -6.61 14.74
CA GLU A 197 -4.23 -6.70 16.12
C GLU A 197 -3.33 -5.51 16.52
N TYR A 198 -2.77 -4.79 15.54
CA TYR A 198 -1.99 -3.57 15.73
C TYR A 198 -2.81 -2.35 15.28
N PRO A 199 -3.40 -1.58 16.22
CA PRO A 199 -4.27 -0.46 15.87
C PRO A 199 -3.57 0.65 15.08
N THR A 200 -2.25 0.77 15.23
CA THR A 200 -1.41 1.79 14.61
C THR A 200 -0.11 1.19 14.11
N ILE A 201 0.14 1.32 12.81
CA ILE A 201 1.38 0.89 12.14
C ILE A 201 2.07 2.13 11.59
N PHE A 202 3.38 2.23 11.76
CA PHE A 202 4.22 3.26 11.16
C PHE A 202 5.21 2.65 10.17
#